data_AF-A0A821J805-F1
#
_entry.id   AF-A0A821J805-F1
#
_cell.length_a   1.000
_cell.length_b   1.000
_cell.length_c   1.000
_cell.angle_alpha   90.00
_cell.angle_beta   90.00
_cell.angle_gamma   90.00
#
_symmetry.space_group_name_H-M   'P 1'
#
loop_
_entity.id
_entity.type
_entity.pdbx_description
1 polymer ?
#
loop_
_entity_poly.entity_id
_entity_poly.type
_entity_poly.pdbx_seq_one_letter_code
_entity_poly.pdbx_strand_id
1 'polypeptide(L)'
;MWQSNPNPWSSSEPAKWSHYSDVENLITERAYMNGEKRAIFDHYYIDFETNRQISNTDNYRQRPVKRVVRKREDKHLREERFVDLPVTTGRSFGGEYGWVSPFIIEVRRDLKLEPDELPSKKPDIIPILVEKAAEGIIKEGKHIGKEQEAKELANMLREQKDNGIEQVWKRCAYIYSLESFLYKTLNTTMRLVGDKDHEHVWRSKVRTLGPFCLLLWDDPFNKKAKTNKTLYRGANLNGENRSSLSCSYQKLFEK
;
A
#
# COMPACT_ATOMS: atom_id res chain seq x y z
N MET A 1 0.08 17.60 -5.27
CA MET A 1 0.24 16.87 -3.99
C MET A 1 0.22 17.87 -2.85
N TRP A 2 -0.43 17.50 -1.77
CA TRP A 2 -0.53 18.29 -0.56
C TRP A 2 0.70 18.06 0.32
N GLN A 3 1.09 19.10 1.03
CA GLN A 3 2.23 19.09 1.95
C GLN A 3 1.87 19.78 3.25
N SER A 4 2.52 19.36 4.32
CA SER A 4 2.48 20.02 5.63
C SER A 4 3.84 19.99 6.32
N ASN A 5 4.04 20.87 7.30
CA ASN A 5 5.25 20.87 8.13
C ASN A 5 5.20 19.70 9.14
N PRO A 6 6.23 18.85 9.27
CA PRO A 6 6.22 17.72 10.20
C PRO A 6 6.17 18.18 11.66
N ASN A 7 6.75 19.34 12.00
CA ASN A 7 6.69 19.92 13.34
C ASN A 7 6.29 21.41 13.30
N PRO A 8 5.01 21.75 13.54
CA PRO A 8 4.56 23.14 13.63
C PRO A 8 4.88 23.82 14.98
N TRP A 9 5.36 23.07 15.98
CA TRP A 9 5.53 23.55 17.37
C TRP A 9 6.96 23.93 17.72
N SER A 10 7.92 23.61 16.84
CA SER A 10 9.30 24.00 17.03
C SER A 10 9.52 25.40 16.47
N SER A 11 9.85 26.35 17.35
CA SER A 11 10.37 27.66 16.97
C SER A 11 11.85 27.61 16.54
N SER A 12 12.52 26.46 16.70
CA SER A 12 13.95 26.28 16.45
C SER A 12 14.27 25.47 15.19
N GLU A 13 13.29 24.79 14.58
CA GLU A 13 13.50 23.97 13.39
C GLU A 13 12.98 24.69 12.13
N PRO A 14 13.77 24.73 11.02
CA PRO A 14 13.27 25.26 9.76
C PRO A 14 12.09 24.41 9.27
N ALA A 15 11.03 25.09 8.82
CA ALA A 15 9.82 24.45 8.29
C ALA A 15 10.16 23.54 7.10
N LYS A 16 10.26 22.24 7.33
CA LYS A 16 10.46 21.25 6.28
C LYS A 16 9.09 20.91 5.70
N TRP A 17 8.81 21.15 4.44
CA TRP A 17 7.55 20.68 3.86
C TRP A 17 7.65 19.18 3.59
N SER A 18 6.87 18.38 4.31
CA SER A 18 6.73 16.94 4.07
C SER A 18 5.44 16.65 3.30
N HIS A 19 5.48 15.63 2.45
CA HIS A 19 4.29 15.13 1.77
C HIS A 19 3.41 14.33 2.72
N TYR A 20 2.09 14.42 2.51
CA TYR A 20 1.16 13.43 3.04
C TYR A 20 1.40 12.06 2.41
N SER A 21 0.86 11.01 3.02
CA SER A 21 0.87 9.67 2.40
C SER A 21 0.15 9.69 1.03
N ASP A 22 0.41 8.72 0.16
CA ASP A 22 -0.30 8.67 -1.15
C ASP A 22 -1.82 8.60 -0.94
N VAL A 23 -2.28 7.84 0.06
CA VAL A 23 -3.72 7.70 0.33
C VAL A 23 -4.30 8.99 0.91
N GLU A 24 -3.61 9.64 1.84
CA GLU A 24 -4.03 10.92 2.38
C GLU A 24 -4.08 12.00 1.29
N ASN A 25 -3.12 11.99 0.36
CA ASN A 25 -3.15 12.84 -0.82
C ASN A 25 -4.34 12.55 -1.73
N LEU A 26 -4.69 11.28 -1.96
CA LEU A 26 -5.87 10.91 -2.76
C LEU A 26 -7.16 11.43 -2.12
N ILE A 27 -7.31 11.24 -0.80
CA ILE A 27 -8.47 11.74 -0.04
C ILE A 27 -8.54 13.27 -0.13
N THR A 28 -7.42 13.95 0.14
CA THR A 28 -7.37 15.43 0.14
C THR A 28 -7.67 15.98 -1.24
N GLU A 29 -7.05 15.43 -2.29
CA GLU A 29 -7.22 15.90 -3.66
C GLU A 29 -8.65 15.66 -4.16
N ARG A 30 -9.26 14.51 -3.82
CA ARG A 30 -10.66 14.26 -4.16
C ARG A 30 -11.59 15.28 -3.50
N ALA A 31 -11.46 15.48 -2.19
CA ALA A 31 -12.30 16.43 -1.45
C ALA A 31 -12.17 17.84 -2.03
N TYR A 32 -10.94 18.26 -2.34
CA TYR A 32 -10.68 19.55 -2.97
C TYR A 32 -11.29 19.68 -4.38
N MET A 33 -11.14 18.65 -5.24
CA MET A 33 -11.73 18.64 -6.59
C MET A 33 -13.26 18.62 -6.58
N ASN A 34 -13.87 18.02 -5.55
CA ASN A 34 -15.31 18.00 -5.35
C ASN A 34 -15.87 19.32 -4.78
N GLY A 35 -15.02 20.31 -4.47
CA GLY A 35 -15.44 21.56 -3.85
C GLY A 35 -15.88 21.41 -2.39
N GLU A 36 -15.47 20.33 -1.72
CA GLU A 36 -15.71 20.17 -0.29
C GLU A 36 -14.91 21.23 0.48
N LYS A 37 -15.41 21.65 1.64
CA LYS A 37 -14.72 22.64 2.48
C LYS A 37 -13.54 22.04 3.23
N ARG A 38 -13.60 20.73 3.49
CA ARG A 38 -12.66 20.02 4.36
C ARG A 38 -12.41 18.60 3.87
N ALA A 39 -11.19 18.11 4.05
CA ALA A 39 -10.87 16.68 3.98
C ALA A 39 -10.77 16.11 5.39
N ILE A 40 -11.47 15.00 5.66
CA ILE A 40 -11.61 14.42 7.01
C ILE A 40 -10.72 13.19 7.16
N PHE A 41 -9.95 13.13 8.26
CA PHE A 41 -9.12 11.99 8.65
C PHE A 41 -9.44 11.55 10.08
N ASP A 42 -8.89 10.41 10.50
CA ASP A 42 -9.18 9.81 11.81
C ASP A 42 -8.83 10.73 12.99
N HIS A 43 -7.73 11.48 12.91
CA HIS A 43 -7.21 12.30 14.03
C HIS A 43 -7.13 13.79 13.74
N TYR A 44 -7.42 14.20 12.51
CA TYR A 44 -7.37 15.59 12.08
C TYR A 44 -8.27 15.80 10.86
N TYR A 45 -8.48 17.05 10.48
CA TYR A 45 -9.04 17.41 9.18
C TYR A 45 -8.17 18.49 8.54
N ILE A 46 -8.27 18.61 7.22
CA ILE A 46 -7.69 19.72 6.46
C ILE A 46 -8.82 20.66 6.09
N ASP A 47 -8.71 21.92 6.48
CA ASP A 47 -9.61 23.00 6.12
C ASP A 47 -9.02 23.78 4.94
N PHE A 48 -9.75 23.77 3.82
CA PHE A 48 -9.27 24.40 2.58
C PHE A 48 -9.49 25.90 2.54
N GLU A 49 -10.45 26.45 3.31
CA GLU A 49 -10.69 27.88 3.40
C GLU A 49 -9.51 28.57 4.10
N THR A 50 -9.01 27.94 5.17
CA THR A 50 -7.88 28.48 5.97
C THR A 50 -6.52 27.90 5.57
N ASN A 51 -6.48 26.89 4.69
CA ASN A 51 -5.29 26.11 4.34
C ASN A 51 -4.55 25.59 5.59
N ARG A 52 -5.30 24.98 6.52
CA ARG A 52 -4.75 24.42 7.76
C ARG A 52 -5.21 23.00 7.98
N GLN A 53 -4.30 22.17 8.45
CA GLN A 53 -4.63 20.91 9.12
C GLN A 53 -4.87 21.22 10.60
N ILE A 54 -5.96 20.70 11.15
CA ILE A 54 -6.42 20.94 12.53
C ILE A 54 -6.70 19.59 13.20
N SER A 55 -6.16 19.38 14.40
CA SER A 55 -6.43 18.15 15.16
C SER A 55 -7.89 18.07 15.60
N ASN A 56 -8.46 16.85 15.57
CA ASN A 56 -9.83 16.59 16.03
C ASN A 56 -9.98 16.71 17.56
N THR A 57 -8.89 16.55 18.32
CA THR A 57 -8.91 16.53 19.79
C THR A 57 -8.40 17.81 20.43
N ASP A 58 -7.61 18.61 19.72
CA ASP A 58 -7.01 19.83 20.22
C ASP A 58 -6.98 20.90 19.12
N ASN A 59 -7.92 21.84 19.19
CA ASN A 59 -8.02 22.90 18.19
C ASN A 59 -6.84 23.87 18.20
N TYR A 60 -6.02 23.90 19.25
CA TYR A 60 -4.76 24.65 19.23
C TYR A 60 -3.70 23.93 18.40
N ARG A 61 -3.84 22.62 18.18
CA ARG A 61 -2.94 21.84 17.33
C ARG A 61 -3.29 21.98 15.85
N GLN A 62 -2.77 23.04 15.24
CA GLN A 62 -2.91 23.32 13.81
C GLN A 62 -1.56 23.42 13.11
N ARG A 63 -1.54 23.10 11.81
CA ARG A 63 -0.37 23.33 10.93
C ARG A 63 -0.81 23.83 9.56
N PRO A 64 -0.05 24.73 8.92
CA PRO A 64 -0.37 25.16 7.56
C PRO A 64 -0.22 23.99 6.59
N VAL A 65 -1.07 23.97 5.57
CA VAL A 65 -0.97 23.05 4.44
C VAL A 65 -0.84 23.82 3.14
N LYS A 66 -0.27 23.19 2.13
CA LYS A 66 -0.25 23.76 0.78
C LYS A 66 -0.39 22.68 -0.27
N ARG A 67 -1.06 23.03 -1.37
CA ARG A 67 -1.11 22.21 -2.59
C ARG A 67 0.03 22.62 -3.52
N VAL A 68 0.86 21.66 -3.91
CA VAL A 68 1.96 21.86 -4.86
C VAL A 68 1.69 21.05 -6.13
N VAL A 69 1.78 21.70 -7.29
CA VAL A 69 1.74 21.00 -8.58
C VAL A 69 3.10 20.33 -8.79
N ARG A 70 3.08 19.01 -8.94
CA ARG A 70 4.29 18.21 -9.13
C ARG A 70 4.89 18.49 -10.51
N LYS A 71 6.18 18.83 -10.56
CA LYS A 71 6.95 18.83 -11.81
C LYS A 71 7.50 17.43 -12.09
N ARG A 72 7.81 17.15 -13.36
CA ARG A 72 8.40 15.85 -13.79
C ARG A 72 9.72 15.53 -13.06
N GLU A 73 10.40 16.56 -12.58
CA GLU A 73 11.67 16.51 -11.84
C GLU A 73 11.50 16.19 -10.34
N ASP A 74 10.30 16.33 -9.77
CA ASP A 74 10.02 16.14 -8.35
C ASP A 74 9.95 14.64 -7.99
N LYS A 75 11.11 14.01 -7.93
CA LYS A 75 11.27 12.61 -7.51
C LYS A 75 11.08 12.50 -5.99
N HIS A 76 9.95 11.95 -5.56
CA HIS A 76 9.78 11.44 -4.20
C HIS A 76 10.07 9.95 -4.24
N LEU A 77 11.16 9.53 -3.59
CA LEU A 77 11.50 8.14 -3.40
C LEU A 77 11.01 7.72 -2.02
N ARG A 78 10.32 6.59 -1.95
CA ARG A 78 9.88 6.00 -0.69
C ARG A 78 11.05 5.24 -0.09
N GLU A 79 11.90 5.95 0.64
CA GLU A 79 13.15 5.42 1.19
C GLU A 79 12.91 4.17 2.03
N GLU A 80 11.79 4.09 2.79
CA GLU A 80 11.36 2.92 3.56
C GLU A 80 11.32 1.60 2.76
N ARG A 81 11.10 1.67 1.43
CA ARG A 81 11.11 0.48 0.55
C ARG A 81 12.51 -0.06 0.26
N PHE A 82 13.51 0.78 0.46
CA PHE A 82 14.92 0.52 0.19
C PHE A 82 15.74 0.29 1.45
N VAL A 83 15.16 0.51 2.64
CA VAL A 83 15.82 0.22 3.91
C VAL A 83 15.84 -1.30 4.14
N ASP A 84 17.01 -1.82 4.51
CA ASP A 84 17.17 -3.18 5.02
C ASP A 84 16.48 -3.28 6.38
N LEU A 85 15.16 -3.46 6.37
CA LEU A 85 14.46 -4.02 7.53
C LEU A 85 14.98 -5.45 7.71
N PRO A 86 15.25 -5.89 8.96
CA PRO A 86 15.94 -7.15 9.19
C PRO A 86 15.14 -8.30 8.57
N VAL A 87 15.56 -8.70 7.37
CA VAL A 87 15.30 -10.04 6.88
C VAL A 87 16.21 -10.88 7.74
N THR A 88 15.64 -11.78 8.54
CA THR A 88 16.42 -12.71 9.35
C THR A 88 17.50 -13.30 8.45
N THR A 89 18.77 -13.00 8.73
CA THR A 89 19.89 -13.43 7.91
C THR A 89 19.83 -14.94 7.77
N GLY A 90 19.65 -15.43 6.54
CA GLY A 90 19.50 -16.85 6.25
C GLY A 90 18.13 -17.26 5.71
N ARG A 91 17.10 -16.41 5.80
CA ARG A 91 15.75 -16.77 5.29
C ARG A 91 15.52 -16.27 3.87
N SER A 92 15.49 -17.19 2.91
CA SER A 92 15.20 -16.85 1.52
C SER A 92 13.70 -16.54 1.34
N PHE A 93 13.37 -15.36 0.84
CA PHE A 93 11.98 -14.91 0.60
C PHE A 93 11.22 -15.75 -0.44
N GLY A 94 11.89 -16.66 -1.15
CA GLY A 94 11.31 -17.43 -2.26
C GLY A 94 11.95 -18.79 -2.50
N GLY A 95 12.66 -19.37 -1.53
CA GLY A 95 13.32 -20.67 -1.68
C GLY A 95 12.97 -21.73 -0.63
N GLU A 96 12.49 -21.33 0.56
CA GLU A 96 12.16 -22.27 1.66
C GLU A 96 10.77 -22.89 1.54
N TYR A 97 9.84 -22.15 0.95
CA TYR A 97 8.49 -22.62 0.66
C TYR A 97 8.42 -22.83 -0.85
N GLY A 98 7.81 -23.93 -1.32
CA GLY A 98 7.70 -24.23 -2.74
C GLY A 98 6.96 -23.14 -3.53
N TRP A 99 6.45 -23.47 -4.72
CA TRP A 99 5.79 -22.50 -5.61
C TRP A 99 4.66 -21.66 -4.96
N VAL A 100 4.07 -22.13 -3.85
CA VAL A 100 2.99 -21.47 -3.11
C VAL A 100 3.40 -21.18 -1.67
N SER A 101 3.22 -19.93 -1.23
CA SER A 101 3.48 -19.52 0.17
C SER A 101 2.54 -20.24 1.16
N PRO A 102 3.02 -20.65 2.36
CA PRO A 102 2.18 -21.26 3.38
C PRO A 102 0.99 -20.37 3.76
N PHE A 103 1.17 -19.05 3.71
CA PHE A 103 0.09 -18.11 3.93
C PHE A 103 -1.06 -18.30 2.95
N ILE A 104 -0.76 -18.41 1.65
CA ILE A 104 -1.78 -18.60 0.60
C ILE A 104 -2.48 -19.96 0.75
N ILE A 105 -1.76 -21.00 1.18
CA ILE A 105 -2.35 -22.31 1.49
C ILE A 105 -3.38 -22.18 2.61
N GLU A 106 -3.03 -21.51 3.72
CA GLU A 106 -3.94 -21.30 4.84
C GLU A 106 -5.15 -20.42 4.48
N VAL A 107 -4.93 -19.39 3.66
CA VAL A 107 -6.02 -18.54 3.14
C VAL A 107 -7.01 -19.36 2.32
N ARG A 108 -6.52 -20.21 1.41
CA ARG A 108 -7.40 -21.08 0.62
C ARG A 108 -8.18 -22.05 1.51
N ARG A 109 -7.56 -22.61 2.55
CA ARG A 109 -8.24 -23.47 3.54
C ARG A 109 -9.32 -22.70 4.32
N ASP A 110 -9.03 -21.50 4.82
CA ASP A 110 -10.01 -20.67 5.54
C ASP A 110 -11.18 -20.26 4.64
N LEU A 111 -10.91 -20.00 3.36
CA LEU A 111 -11.92 -19.71 2.34
C LEU A 111 -12.63 -20.95 1.78
N LYS A 112 -12.21 -22.16 2.18
CA LYS A 112 -12.73 -23.45 1.70
C LYS A 112 -12.67 -23.59 0.17
N LEU A 113 -11.54 -23.19 -0.42
CA LEU A 113 -11.29 -23.24 -1.86
C LEU A 113 -10.37 -24.41 -2.24
N GLU A 114 -10.80 -25.20 -3.22
CA GLU A 114 -9.96 -26.24 -3.81
C GLU A 114 -8.79 -25.64 -4.64
N PRO A 115 -7.73 -26.41 -4.95
CA PRO A 115 -6.55 -25.90 -5.67
C PRO A 115 -6.81 -25.32 -7.06
N ASP A 116 -7.85 -25.78 -7.72
CA ASP A 116 -8.30 -25.35 -9.03
C ASP A 116 -9.36 -24.23 -8.97
N GLU A 117 -9.88 -23.88 -7.80
CA GLU A 117 -10.88 -22.83 -7.59
C GLU A 117 -10.26 -21.45 -7.30
N LEU A 118 -9.16 -21.14 -7.98
CA LEU A 118 -8.54 -19.82 -7.87
C LEU A 118 -9.40 -18.73 -8.56
N PRO A 119 -9.30 -17.46 -8.12
CA PRO A 119 -10.05 -16.34 -8.71
C PRO A 119 -9.97 -16.25 -10.24
N SER A 120 -8.81 -16.52 -10.82
CA SER A 120 -8.54 -16.52 -12.26
C SER A 120 -9.23 -17.64 -13.02
N LYS A 121 -9.59 -18.73 -12.33
CA LYS A 121 -10.24 -19.92 -12.90
C LYS A 121 -11.73 -19.98 -12.62
N LYS A 122 -12.19 -19.33 -11.55
CA LYS A 122 -13.60 -19.32 -11.12
C LYS A 122 -14.09 -17.89 -10.90
N PRO A 123 -14.45 -17.16 -11.97
CA PRO A 123 -14.76 -15.73 -11.89
C PRO A 123 -15.88 -15.37 -10.91
N ASP A 124 -16.84 -16.28 -10.68
CA ASP A 124 -17.99 -16.06 -9.80
C ASP A 124 -17.60 -15.80 -8.34
N ILE A 125 -16.41 -16.24 -7.90
CA ILE A 125 -15.94 -15.99 -6.53
C ILE A 125 -15.30 -14.61 -6.36
N ILE A 126 -14.93 -13.94 -7.46
CA ILE A 126 -14.18 -12.68 -7.43
C ILE A 126 -14.94 -11.62 -6.62
N PRO A 127 -16.26 -11.38 -6.85
CA PRO A 127 -16.98 -10.37 -6.08
C PRO A 127 -16.98 -10.65 -4.58
N ILE A 128 -17.12 -11.93 -4.19
CA ILE A 128 -17.12 -12.37 -2.80
C ILE A 128 -15.76 -12.12 -2.16
N LEU A 129 -14.67 -12.43 -2.88
CA LEU A 129 -13.31 -12.20 -2.40
C LEU A 129 -12.98 -10.73 -2.27
N VAL A 130 -13.45 -9.90 -3.20
CA VAL A 130 -13.29 -8.44 -3.15
C VAL A 130 -13.99 -7.87 -1.92
N GLU A 131 -15.22 -8.29 -1.60
CA GLU A 131 -15.90 -7.83 -0.39
C GLU A 131 -15.17 -8.28 0.88
N LYS A 132 -14.77 -9.56 0.95
CA LYS A 132 -13.98 -10.07 2.09
C LYS A 132 -12.65 -9.33 2.26
N ALA A 133 -11.97 -9.01 1.15
CA ALA A 133 -10.73 -8.24 1.15
C ALA A 133 -10.97 -6.81 1.65
N ALA A 134 -12.01 -6.14 1.15
CA ALA A 134 -12.39 -4.80 1.56
C ALA A 134 -12.73 -4.73 3.06
N GLU A 135 -13.52 -5.68 3.57
CA GLU A 135 -13.84 -5.81 4.99
C GLU A 135 -12.60 -6.06 5.86
N GLY A 136 -11.71 -6.95 5.39
CA GLY A 136 -10.46 -7.26 6.06
C GLY A 136 -9.53 -6.06 6.17
N ILE A 137 -9.39 -5.28 5.08
CA ILE A 137 -8.63 -4.01 5.06
C ILE A 137 -9.20 -3.02 6.08
N ILE A 138 -10.53 -2.83 6.10
CA ILE A 138 -11.20 -1.94 7.06
C ILE A 138 -10.94 -2.39 8.50
N LYS A 139 -11.01 -3.69 8.77
CA LYS A 139 -10.78 -4.25 10.12
C LYS A 139 -9.34 -4.01 10.59
N GLU A 140 -8.36 -4.20 9.72
CA GLU A 140 -6.95 -3.92 10.03
C GLU A 140 -6.70 -2.44 10.24
N GLY A 141 -7.29 -1.58 9.40
CA GLY A 141 -7.21 -0.13 9.56
C GLY A 141 -7.79 0.36 10.88
N LYS A 142 -8.98 -0.13 11.24
CA LYS A 142 -9.62 0.18 12.54
C LYS A 142 -8.73 -0.18 13.72
N HIS A 143 -8.09 -1.34 13.66
CA HIS A 143 -7.22 -1.82 14.75
C HIS A 143 -6.02 -0.88 15.02
N ILE A 144 -5.56 -0.14 14.01
CA ILE A 144 -4.41 0.76 14.12
C ILE A 144 -4.79 2.25 14.06
N GLY A 145 -6.08 2.59 14.14
CA GLY A 145 -6.57 3.98 14.08
C GLY A 145 -6.49 4.64 12.70
N LYS A 146 -6.52 3.85 11.63
CA LYS A 146 -6.46 4.28 10.22
C LYS A 146 -7.75 3.93 9.46
N GLU A 147 -8.92 4.15 10.09
CA GLU A 147 -10.20 3.73 9.54
C GLU A 147 -10.55 4.48 8.24
N GLN A 148 -10.31 5.79 8.16
CA GLN A 148 -10.59 6.56 6.94
C GLN A 148 -9.71 6.10 5.78
N GLU A 149 -8.42 5.92 6.02
CA GLU A 149 -7.46 5.38 5.04
C GLU A 149 -7.91 3.99 4.56
N ALA A 150 -8.38 3.14 5.46
CA ALA A 150 -8.82 1.79 5.13
C ALA A 150 -10.12 1.73 4.35
N LYS A 151 -11.09 2.60 4.66
CA LYS A 151 -12.32 2.77 3.88
C LYS A 151 -12.00 3.20 2.45
N GLU A 152 -11.05 4.12 2.30
CA GLU A 152 -10.61 4.59 0.99
C GLU A 152 -10.05 3.43 0.14
N LEU A 153 -9.09 2.67 0.68
CA LEU A 153 -8.51 1.52 -0.01
C LEU A 153 -9.55 0.44 -0.32
N ALA A 154 -10.48 0.20 0.60
CA ALA A 154 -11.56 -0.76 0.42
C ALA A 154 -12.53 -0.34 -0.70
N ASN A 155 -12.88 0.94 -0.78
CA ASN A 155 -13.74 1.48 -1.83
C ASN A 155 -13.07 1.37 -3.21
N MET A 156 -11.79 1.74 -3.31
CA MET A 156 -11.01 1.58 -4.54
C MET A 156 -11.01 0.13 -5.06
N LEU A 157 -11.02 -0.86 -4.16
CA LEU A 157 -11.12 -2.28 -4.54
C LEU A 157 -12.54 -2.65 -4.99
N ARG A 158 -13.56 -2.23 -4.23
CA ARG A 158 -14.98 -2.48 -4.56
C ARG A 158 -15.41 -1.89 -5.90
N GLU A 159 -14.85 -0.75 -6.30
CA GLU A 159 -15.09 -0.14 -7.62
C GLU A 159 -14.75 -1.07 -8.79
N GLN A 160 -13.88 -2.06 -8.58
CA GLN A 160 -13.45 -3.02 -9.61
C GLN A 160 -14.09 -4.39 -9.47
N LYS A 161 -14.97 -4.58 -8.48
CA LYS A 161 -15.52 -5.87 -8.07
C LYS A 161 -16.10 -6.68 -9.23
N ASP A 162 -16.84 -6.00 -10.10
CA ASP A 162 -17.61 -6.64 -11.19
C ASP A 162 -16.89 -6.54 -12.55
N ASN A 163 -15.65 -6.03 -12.57
CA ASN A 163 -14.87 -5.79 -13.79
C ASN A 163 -13.93 -6.95 -14.15
N GLY A 164 -14.07 -8.10 -13.48
CA GLY A 164 -13.26 -9.30 -13.71
C GLY A 164 -11.87 -9.27 -13.06
N ILE A 165 -11.19 -10.43 -13.08
CA ILE A 165 -9.94 -10.65 -12.32
C ILE A 165 -8.82 -9.71 -12.75
N GLU A 166 -8.72 -9.38 -14.04
CA GLU A 166 -7.66 -8.49 -14.55
C GLU A 166 -7.71 -7.10 -13.93
N GLN A 167 -8.90 -6.51 -13.82
CA GLN A 167 -9.07 -5.17 -13.27
C GLN A 167 -8.94 -5.18 -11.75
N VAL A 168 -9.47 -6.21 -11.09
CA VAL A 168 -9.29 -6.44 -9.65
C VAL A 168 -7.80 -6.59 -9.32
N TRP A 169 -7.07 -7.41 -10.07
CA TRP A 169 -5.64 -7.64 -9.85
C TRP A 169 -4.83 -6.36 -10.05
N LYS A 170 -5.06 -5.61 -11.15
CA LYS A 170 -4.41 -4.32 -11.40
C LYS A 170 -4.66 -3.34 -10.25
N ARG A 171 -5.87 -3.35 -9.70
CA ARG A 171 -6.25 -2.52 -8.57
C ARG A 171 -5.57 -2.97 -7.28
N CYS A 172 -5.50 -4.27 -6.99
CA CYS A 172 -4.73 -4.82 -5.87
C CYS A 172 -3.26 -4.42 -5.96
N ALA A 173 -2.64 -4.55 -7.14
CA ALA A 173 -1.25 -4.15 -7.38
C ALA A 173 -1.06 -2.64 -7.15
N TYR A 174 -1.97 -1.80 -7.66
CA TYR A 174 -1.96 -0.36 -7.41
C TYR A 174 -2.07 -0.05 -5.92
N ILE A 175 -3.05 -0.61 -5.21
CA ILE A 175 -3.25 -0.43 -3.77
C ILE A 175 -2.01 -0.85 -2.98
N TYR A 176 -1.42 -2.00 -3.29
CA TYR A 176 -0.18 -2.47 -2.66
C TYR A 176 1.01 -1.53 -2.93
N SER A 177 1.00 -0.84 -4.08
CA SER A 177 2.04 0.13 -4.44
C SER A 177 1.94 1.46 -3.68
N LEU A 178 0.80 1.77 -3.05
CA LEU A 178 0.57 3.04 -2.35
C LEU A 178 1.32 3.18 -1.02
N GLU A 179 1.62 4.44 -0.70
CA GLU A 179 1.55 5.17 0.57
C GLU A 179 0.83 4.63 1.80
N SER A 180 0.63 3.32 2.01
CA SER A 180 -0.43 2.88 2.92
C SER A 180 0.02 2.05 4.12
N PHE A 181 -0.81 2.06 5.16
CA PHE A 181 -0.69 1.11 6.26
C PHE A 181 -0.74 -0.33 5.75
N LEU A 182 -1.58 -0.60 4.73
CA LEU A 182 -1.78 -1.95 4.18
C LEU A 182 -0.48 -2.53 3.63
N TYR A 183 0.30 -1.73 2.89
CA TYR A 183 1.64 -2.14 2.42
C TYR A 183 2.55 -2.53 3.59
N LYS A 184 2.60 -1.72 4.64
CA LYS A 184 3.46 -1.97 5.81
C LYS A 184 3.02 -3.25 6.54
N THR A 185 1.73 -3.38 6.84
CA THR A 185 1.16 -4.55 7.54
C THR A 185 1.34 -5.84 6.74
N LEU A 186 1.10 -5.82 5.42
CA LEU A 186 1.30 -6.98 4.56
C LEU A 186 2.75 -7.44 4.56
N ASN A 187 3.69 -6.52 4.32
CA ASN A 187 5.11 -6.90 4.28
C ASN A 187 5.62 -7.39 5.63
N THR A 188 5.21 -6.79 6.74
CA THR A 188 5.54 -7.28 8.08
C THR A 188 4.97 -8.69 8.29
N THR A 189 3.71 -8.92 7.92
CA THR A 189 3.08 -10.24 8.05
C THR A 189 3.81 -11.29 7.22
N MET A 190 4.12 -10.99 5.94
CA MET A 190 4.79 -11.93 5.03
C MET A 190 6.20 -12.30 5.51
N ARG A 191 6.90 -11.41 6.22
CA ARG A 191 8.22 -11.69 6.81
C ARG A 191 8.15 -12.69 7.96
N LEU A 192 7.03 -12.71 8.69
CA LEU A 192 6.80 -13.62 9.80
C LEU A 192 6.30 -15.00 9.35
N VAL A 193 5.90 -15.15 8.08
CA VAL A 193 5.36 -16.43 7.58
C VAL A 193 6.39 -17.54 7.74
N GLY A 194 5.95 -18.61 8.40
CA GLY A 194 6.73 -19.80 8.73
C GLY A 194 7.76 -19.60 9.85
N ASP A 195 7.86 -18.42 10.46
CA ASP A 195 8.49 -18.27 11.76
C ASP A 195 7.62 -18.96 12.82
N LYS A 196 8.21 -19.91 13.55
CA LYS A 196 7.48 -20.72 14.56
C LYS A 196 7.11 -19.86 15.76
N ASP A 197 7.95 -18.92 16.16
CA ASP A 197 7.73 -18.10 17.36
C ASP A 197 6.61 -17.07 17.12
N HIS A 198 6.45 -16.65 15.86
CA HIS A 198 5.45 -15.67 15.43
C HIS A 198 4.29 -16.29 14.64
N GLU A 199 4.09 -17.61 14.74
CA GLU A 199 3.09 -18.32 13.95
C GLU A 199 1.66 -17.81 14.21
N HIS A 200 1.34 -17.58 15.48
CA HIS A 200 0.07 -17.01 15.91
C HIS A 200 -0.18 -15.61 15.32
N VAL A 201 0.87 -14.81 15.14
CA VAL A 201 0.77 -13.43 14.61
C VAL A 201 0.33 -13.47 13.17
N TRP A 202 1.05 -14.16 12.28
CA TRP A 202 0.70 -14.16 10.86
C TRP A 202 -0.59 -14.95 10.58
N ARG A 203 -0.87 -16.03 11.33
CA ARG A 203 -2.13 -16.78 11.19
C ARG A 203 -3.35 -15.94 11.54
N SER A 204 -3.24 -15.06 12.54
CA SER A 204 -4.35 -14.15 12.89
C SER A 204 -4.78 -13.23 11.73
N LYS A 205 -3.85 -12.97 10.78
CA LYS A 205 -4.07 -12.12 9.60
C LYS A 205 -4.67 -12.86 8.41
N VAL A 206 -4.78 -14.19 8.45
CA VAL A 206 -5.34 -14.99 7.35
C VAL A 206 -6.76 -14.54 7.02
N ARG A 207 -7.61 -14.31 8.03
CA ARG A 207 -9.01 -13.91 7.83
C ARG A 207 -9.19 -12.48 7.35
N THR A 208 -8.21 -11.60 7.57
CA THR A 208 -8.30 -10.17 7.24
C THR A 208 -7.52 -9.83 5.98
N LEU A 209 -6.23 -10.16 5.93
CA LEU A 209 -5.36 -9.87 4.80
C LEU A 209 -5.41 -10.94 3.71
N GLY A 210 -5.83 -12.15 4.06
CA GLY A 210 -5.84 -13.31 3.16
C GLY A 210 -6.54 -13.10 1.83
N PRO A 211 -7.83 -12.70 1.82
CA PRO A 211 -8.56 -12.50 0.57
C PRO A 211 -7.87 -11.50 -0.36
N PHE A 212 -7.32 -10.40 0.19
CA PHE A 212 -6.55 -9.43 -0.59
C PHE A 212 -5.25 -10.05 -1.14
N CYS A 213 -4.51 -10.79 -0.31
CA CYS A 213 -3.30 -11.50 -0.74
C CYS A 213 -3.58 -12.52 -1.84
N LEU A 214 -4.69 -13.25 -1.76
CA LEU A 214 -5.07 -14.23 -2.77
C LEU A 214 -5.35 -13.56 -4.12
N LEU A 215 -6.13 -12.47 -4.11
CA LEU A 215 -6.40 -11.66 -5.30
C LEU A 215 -5.13 -11.06 -5.92
N LEU A 216 -4.15 -10.67 -5.11
CA LEU A 216 -2.87 -10.14 -5.58
C LEU A 216 -1.92 -11.24 -6.09
N TRP A 217 -1.96 -12.42 -5.47
CA TRP A 217 -1.07 -13.54 -5.79
C TRP A 217 -1.47 -14.25 -7.09
N ASP A 218 -2.76 -14.37 -7.36
CA ASP A 218 -3.31 -15.04 -8.54
C ASP A 218 -3.27 -14.12 -9.78
N ASP A 219 -2.06 -13.83 -10.26
CA ASP A 219 -1.80 -12.96 -11.40
C ASP A 219 -2.32 -13.54 -12.73
N PRO A 220 -3.37 -12.96 -13.33
CA PRO A 220 -3.91 -13.44 -14.61
C PRO A 220 -2.96 -13.16 -15.78
N PHE A 221 -1.95 -12.30 -15.60
CA PHE A 221 -0.99 -11.91 -16.62
C PHE A 221 0.31 -12.71 -16.57
N ASN A 222 0.41 -13.75 -15.73
CA ASN A 222 1.63 -14.52 -15.44
C ASN A 222 2.22 -15.20 -16.70
N LYS A 223 2.83 -14.40 -17.55
CA LYS A 223 3.69 -14.77 -18.66
C LYS A 223 5.07 -14.88 -18.07
N LYS A 224 5.66 -16.08 -18.08
CA LYS A 224 7.07 -16.29 -17.66
C LYS A 224 7.93 -15.18 -18.28
N ALA A 225 8.48 -14.32 -17.43
CA ALA A 225 9.31 -13.22 -17.88
C ALA A 225 10.56 -13.79 -18.57
N LYS A 226 10.58 -13.77 -19.90
CA LYS A 226 11.78 -14.09 -20.70
C LYS A 226 12.71 -12.88 -20.66
N THR A 227 13.32 -12.63 -19.52
CA THR A 227 14.26 -11.52 -19.39
C THR A 227 15.51 -11.94 -18.65
N ASN A 228 16.63 -11.99 -19.36
CA ASN A 228 17.98 -11.92 -18.77
C ASN A 228 18.20 -10.49 -18.27
N LYS A 229 17.52 -10.11 -17.19
CA LYS A 229 17.64 -8.79 -16.56
C LYS A 229 18.12 -8.97 -15.14
N THR A 230 19.20 -8.28 -14.80
CA THR A 230 19.64 -8.13 -13.42
C THR A 230 18.75 -7.11 -12.74
N LEU A 231 18.15 -7.49 -11.62
CA LEU A 231 17.36 -6.61 -10.76
C LEU A 231 18.18 -6.29 -9.51
N TYR A 232 18.09 -5.05 -9.04
CA TYR A 232 18.77 -4.59 -7.83
C TYR A 232 17.73 -4.29 -6.75
N ARG A 233 17.96 -4.79 -5.53
CA ARG A 233 17.16 -4.51 -4.32
C ARG A 233 18.13 -4.26 -3.17
N GLY A 234 17.89 -3.22 -2.37
CA GLY A 234 18.75 -2.89 -1.22
C GLY A 234 20.16 -2.41 -1.58
N ALA A 235 20.42 -2.06 -2.84
CA ALA A 235 21.71 -1.48 -3.21
C ALA A 235 21.83 -0.10 -2.55
N ASN A 236 22.84 0.08 -1.69
CA ASN A 236 23.18 1.37 -1.11
C ASN A 236 23.83 2.22 -2.20
N LEU A 237 23.01 2.84 -3.04
CA LEU A 237 23.46 3.59 -4.21
C LEU A 237 23.94 4.97 -3.77
N ASN A 238 25.26 5.17 -3.76
CA ASN A 238 25.89 6.49 -3.63
C ASN A 238 25.45 7.40 -4.81
N GLY A 239 25.51 8.72 -4.61
CA GLY A 239 24.91 9.74 -5.49
C GLY A 239 25.22 9.60 -6.99
N GLU A 240 26.42 9.13 -7.37
CA GLU A 240 26.83 8.92 -8.77
C GLU A 240 26.09 7.75 -9.45
N ASN A 241 25.74 6.70 -8.69
CA ASN A 241 25.05 5.52 -9.23
C ASN A 241 23.52 5.72 -9.38
N ARG A 242 22.94 6.76 -8.77
CA ARG A 242 21.50 7.05 -8.86
C ARG A 242 21.10 7.67 -10.21
N SER A 243 21.99 8.45 -10.80
CA SER A 243 21.75 9.15 -12.08
C SER A 243 21.69 8.18 -13.26
N SER A 244 22.58 7.18 -13.29
CA SER A 244 22.69 6.19 -14.35
C SER A 244 21.50 5.21 -14.42
N LEU A 245 20.95 4.81 -13.27
CA LEU A 245 19.78 3.92 -13.22
C LEU A 245 18.46 4.60 -13.60
N SER A 246 18.37 5.93 -13.47
CA SER A 246 17.14 6.66 -13.82
C SER A 246 16.91 6.77 -15.33
N CYS A 247 17.98 6.66 -16.13
CA CYS A 247 17.91 6.61 -17.59
C CYS A 247 17.29 5.29 -18.11
N SER A 248 17.42 4.20 -17.33
CA SER A 248 16.95 2.86 -17.71
C SER A 248 15.44 2.68 -17.56
N TYR A 249 14.79 3.39 -16.62
CA TYR A 249 13.35 3.29 -16.36
C TYR A 249 12.49 4.04 -17.40
N GLN A 250 13.05 5.05 -18.07
CA GLN A 250 12.33 5.82 -19.10
C GLN A 250 12.03 4.96 -20.35
N LYS A 251 12.83 3.93 -20.63
CA LYS A 251 12.62 3.05 -21.80
C LYS A 251 11.60 1.93 -21.61
N LEU A 252 11.04 1.76 -20.41
CA LEU A 252 10.07 0.68 -20.13
C LEU A 252 8.60 1.08 -20.38
N PHE A 253 8.33 2.36 -20.60
CA PHE A 253 6.98 2.89 -20.89
C PHE A 253 6.86 3.51 -22.30
N GLU A 254 7.89 3.38 -23.13
CA GLU A 254 7.86 3.73 -24.54
C GLU A 254 8.02 2.43 -25.37
N LYS A 255 6.93 1.67 -25.50
CA LYS A 255 6.55 0.84 -26.67
C LYS A 255 5.32 0.00 -26.37
#